data_AF-A0AAW2VP10-F1
#
_entry.id   AF-A0AAW2VP10-F1
#
_cell.length_a   1.000
_cell.length_b   1.000
_cell.length_c   1.000
_cell.angle_alpha   90.00
_cell.angle_beta   90.00
_cell.angle_gamma   90.00
#
_symmetry.space_group_name_H-M   'P 1'
#
loop_
_entity.id
_entity.type
_entity.pdbx_description
1 polymer ?
#
loop_
_entity_poly.entity_id
_entity_poly.type
_entity_poly.pdbx_seq_one_letter_code
_entity_poly.pdbx_strand_id
1 'polypeptide(L)'
;MVVKGGWWWEKVRRSVRTVYFMVAMVSSLVVVSLPVVVAIADAVLPCLLIPSFTCVKCYSFREHLKRYAFKSSLMDIPLVSIVRSLIITCLYTMCDGAALSHGSYVGSVTFCSFVSILLLSIKACVFTVNSQLEAEASISLSRKRLHLKKSWGMPVLFLSSVVFALGHIVVAYRTSCKARRKLILHRVDPESVLSCKMVFSGFQKVPRSPTPSAGRSFRSDNETRKKAPGSPASPISEDMPILSLNETCEEEELSKLGYLMMDQIEGATEQFGIVLIHGFGGGVFSWRKVMSDLARQTGCAVAAFDRPGWGLTSRPRQKDWEENQLPNPYKLDNQVDLLLSFCLEMKFSSVVLVGHDDGGLLALKAVQKLQSSINPVNLEIKGVILLNVSLSRELVPAFARILLRTSLGKKHLVRPLLRTEVTQVVNRRAWYDATKLTAEVLSLYKAPLHVEGWDEALHEIGKLSYETVLPPHGAALILKAVETLPVLVIAGAEDVLVPLKSVQTLASKLVNSRMVAISGCGHLPHEECPKALLAAISPFISRVLLKPEL
;
A
#
# COMPACT_ATOMS: atom_id res chain seq x y z
N MET A 1 -2.04 -2.08 61.82
CA MET A 1 -3.07 -1.43 60.96
C MET A 1 -2.65 -1.57 59.51
N VAL A 2 -3.43 -2.25 58.67
CA VAL A 2 -3.08 -2.47 57.24
C VAL A 2 -3.51 -1.28 56.39
N VAL A 3 -2.66 -0.89 55.43
CA VAL A 3 -2.73 0.36 54.67
C VAL A 3 -3.93 0.39 53.71
N LYS A 4 -4.94 1.22 54.01
CA LYS A 4 -6.13 1.46 53.15
C LYS A 4 -5.86 2.29 51.88
N GLY A 5 -4.63 2.72 51.62
CA GLY A 5 -4.29 3.71 50.58
C GLY A 5 -4.40 3.24 49.12
N GLY A 6 -4.17 1.95 48.83
CA GLY A 6 -4.05 1.47 47.44
C GLY A 6 -5.34 1.57 46.61
N TRP A 7 -6.49 1.25 47.21
CA TRP A 7 -7.77 1.12 46.50
C TRP A 7 -8.27 2.44 45.90
N TRP A 8 -8.02 3.56 46.58
CA TRP A 8 -8.43 4.88 46.10
C TRP A 8 -7.55 5.34 44.92
N TRP A 9 -6.24 5.10 45.01
CA TRP A 9 -5.29 5.40 43.93
C TRP A 9 -5.58 4.61 42.66
N GLU A 10 -5.95 3.33 42.79
CA GLU A 10 -6.37 2.50 41.67
C GLU A 10 -7.67 2.99 41.01
N LYS A 11 -8.65 3.43 41.80
CA LYS A 11 -9.89 4.04 41.28
C LYS A 11 -9.59 5.32 40.49
N VAL A 12 -8.78 6.22 41.03
CA VAL A 12 -8.36 7.45 40.34
C VAL A 12 -7.64 7.12 39.03
N ARG A 13 -6.70 6.17 39.05
CA ARG A 13 -5.99 5.71 37.83
C ARG A 13 -6.93 5.14 36.76
N ARG A 14 -7.96 4.37 37.16
CA ARG A 14 -8.98 3.85 36.23
C ARG A 14 -9.82 4.98 35.65
N SER A 15 -10.32 5.91 36.46
CA SER A 15 -11.08 7.08 35.99
C SER A 15 -10.29 7.93 35.01
N VAL A 16 -9.01 8.24 35.28
CA VAL A 16 -8.14 9.00 34.37
C VAL A 16 -7.96 8.28 33.03
N ARG A 17 -7.75 6.95 33.03
CA ARG A 17 -7.68 6.16 31.79
C ARG A 17 -9.00 6.18 31.00
N THR A 18 -10.14 6.10 31.68
CA THR A 18 -11.46 6.16 31.03
C THR A 18 -11.72 7.53 30.40
N VAL A 19 -11.40 8.62 31.10
CA VAL A 19 -11.49 9.99 30.55
C VAL A 19 -10.56 10.16 29.35
N TYR A 20 -9.30 9.72 29.44
CA TYR A 20 -8.36 9.74 28.31
C TYR A 20 -8.90 8.97 27.10
N PHE A 21 -9.43 7.76 27.32
CA PHE A 21 -10.00 6.93 26.24
C PHE A 21 -11.23 7.60 25.60
N MET A 22 -12.13 8.19 26.39
CA MET A 22 -13.26 8.95 25.86
C MET A 22 -12.83 10.17 25.05
N VAL A 23 -11.85 10.94 25.54
CA VAL A 23 -11.29 12.09 24.80
C VAL A 23 -10.64 11.62 23.49
N ALA A 24 -9.87 10.53 23.51
CA ALA A 24 -9.25 9.96 22.31
C ALA A 24 -10.30 9.43 21.30
N MET A 25 -11.36 8.78 21.78
CA MET A 25 -12.47 8.29 20.95
C MET A 25 -13.26 9.45 20.31
N VAL A 26 -13.63 10.48 21.09
CA VAL A 26 -14.32 11.67 20.58
C VAL A 26 -13.43 12.43 19.60
N SER A 27 -12.14 12.61 19.91
CA SER A 27 -11.18 13.23 18.99
C SER A 27 -11.05 12.44 17.69
N SER A 28 -11.04 11.11 17.77
CA SER A 28 -10.99 10.23 16.60
C SER A 28 -12.28 10.33 15.76
N LEU A 29 -13.44 10.39 16.41
CA LEU A 29 -14.73 10.57 15.75
C LEU A 29 -14.78 11.91 15.00
N VAL A 30 -14.37 13.00 15.65
CA VAL A 30 -14.26 14.34 15.05
C VAL A 30 -13.27 14.36 13.88
N VAL A 31 -12.14 13.67 13.99
CA VAL A 31 -11.15 13.52 12.89
C VAL A 31 -11.68 12.68 11.72
N VAL A 32 -12.62 11.77 11.97
CA VAL A 32 -13.32 10.98 10.93
C VAL A 32 -14.45 11.79 10.30
N SER A 33 -15.18 12.59 11.06
CA SER A 33 -16.32 13.43 10.59
C SER A 33 -15.92 14.83 10.13
N LEU A 34 -14.61 15.10 9.94
CA LEU A 34 -14.07 16.42 9.61
C LEU A 34 -14.81 17.18 8.48
N PRO A 35 -15.25 16.55 7.37
CA PRO A 35 -16.04 17.23 6.32
C PRO A 35 -17.37 17.79 6.83
N VAL A 36 -18.07 17.02 7.66
CA VAL A 36 -19.37 17.38 8.24
C VAL A 36 -19.19 18.47 9.30
N VAL A 37 -18.13 18.38 10.12
CA VAL A 37 -17.81 19.40 11.15
C VAL A 37 -17.53 20.76 10.51
N VAL A 38 -16.77 20.81 9.41
CA VAL A 38 -16.50 22.06 8.69
C VAL A 38 -17.76 22.60 8.02
N ALA A 39 -18.60 21.75 7.42
CA ALA A 39 -19.87 22.16 6.83
C ALA A 39 -20.86 22.76 7.86
N ILE A 40 -20.97 22.15 9.04
CA ILE A 40 -21.79 22.69 10.13
C ILE A 40 -21.24 24.04 10.61
N ALA A 41 -19.92 24.14 10.82
CA ALA A 41 -19.28 25.38 11.27
C ALA A 41 -19.46 26.53 10.26
N ASP A 42 -19.33 26.25 8.96
CA ASP A 42 -19.53 27.22 7.89
C ASP A 42 -20.98 27.66 7.72
N ALA A 43 -21.96 26.76 7.86
CA ALA A 43 -23.37 27.13 7.83
C ALA A 43 -23.78 27.95 9.08
N VAL A 44 -23.26 27.61 10.26
CA VAL A 44 -23.69 28.19 11.54
C VAL A 44 -22.98 29.50 11.88
N LEU A 45 -21.66 29.62 11.68
CA LEU A 45 -20.92 30.79 12.17
C LEU A 45 -21.38 32.13 11.53
N PRO A 46 -21.61 32.24 10.20
CA PRO A 46 -22.16 33.46 9.61
C PRO A 46 -23.55 33.81 10.15
N CYS A 47 -24.38 32.80 10.46
CA CYS A 47 -25.70 32.98 11.07
C CYS A 47 -25.62 33.47 12.52
N LEU A 48 -24.58 33.11 13.28
CA LEU A 48 -24.34 33.63 14.62
C LEU A 48 -23.72 35.04 14.62
N LEU A 49 -22.97 35.40 13.57
CA LEU A 49 -22.33 36.71 13.43
C LEU A 49 -23.31 37.79 12.93
N ILE A 50 -24.25 37.46 12.03
CA ILE A 50 -25.14 38.46 11.40
C ILE A 50 -26.02 39.30 12.36
N PRO A 51 -26.49 38.82 13.53
CA PRO A 51 -27.23 39.64 14.51
C PRO A 51 -26.37 40.71 15.18
N SER A 52 -25.03 40.58 15.16
CA SER A 52 -24.11 41.59 15.68
C SER A 52 -23.99 42.81 14.77
N PHE A 53 -24.40 42.68 13.51
CA PHE A 53 -24.26 43.70 12.46
C PHE A 53 -25.61 44.19 11.91
N THR A 54 -26.69 43.42 12.07
CA THR A 54 -28.05 43.75 11.60
C THR A 54 -29.12 43.31 12.60
N CYS A 55 -30.19 44.09 12.72
CA CYS A 55 -31.33 43.71 13.56
C CYS A 55 -32.23 42.70 12.85
N VAL A 56 -31.99 41.41 13.08
CA VAL A 56 -32.76 40.29 12.50
C VAL A 56 -34.17 40.16 13.12
N LYS A 57 -34.41 40.76 14.29
CA LYS A 57 -35.72 40.77 14.97
C LYS A 57 -36.59 42.00 14.66
N CYS A 58 -36.10 42.96 13.88
CA CYS A 58 -36.80 44.23 13.67
C CYS A 58 -37.90 44.18 12.61
N TYR A 59 -37.97 43.11 11.81
CA TYR A 59 -38.93 42.96 10.72
C TYR A 59 -39.42 41.51 10.60
N SER A 60 -40.62 41.32 10.06
CA SER A 60 -41.11 39.98 9.72
C SER A 60 -40.29 39.39 8.56
N PHE A 61 -40.20 38.05 8.47
CA PHE A 61 -39.52 37.36 7.35
C PHE A 61 -40.02 37.85 5.97
N ARG A 62 -41.34 38.09 5.85
CA ARG A 62 -41.97 38.59 4.63
C ARG A 62 -41.57 40.04 4.28
N GLU A 63 -41.21 40.84 5.27
CA GLU A 63 -40.69 42.21 5.08
C GLU A 63 -39.19 42.21 4.77
N HIS A 64 -38.41 41.34 5.43
CA HIS A 64 -37.01 41.12 5.08
C HIS A 64 -36.85 40.69 3.62
N LEU A 65 -37.73 39.83 3.11
CA LEU A 65 -37.76 39.43 1.70
C LEU A 65 -38.16 40.59 0.76
N LYS A 66 -39.17 41.40 1.12
CA LYS A 66 -39.59 42.58 0.32
C LYS A 66 -38.54 43.69 0.29
N ARG A 67 -37.72 43.83 1.33
CA ARG A 67 -36.65 44.85 1.45
C ARG A 67 -35.27 44.31 1.04
N TYR A 68 -35.19 43.09 0.53
CA TYR A 68 -33.94 42.50 0.09
C TYR A 68 -33.41 43.24 -1.15
N ALA A 69 -32.15 43.66 -1.08
CA ALA A 69 -31.41 44.17 -2.23
C ALA A 69 -29.96 43.67 -2.18
N PHE A 70 -29.48 43.11 -3.29
CA PHE A 70 -28.13 42.54 -3.39
C PHE A 70 -27.01 43.58 -3.15
N LYS A 71 -27.27 44.89 -3.26
CA LYS A 71 -26.27 45.93 -2.95
C LYS A 71 -26.13 46.28 -1.46
N SER A 72 -27.09 45.91 -0.60
CA SER A 72 -27.16 46.42 0.78
C SER A 72 -27.51 45.39 1.87
N SER A 73 -28.00 44.21 1.50
CA SER A 73 -28.24 43.09 2.41
C SER A 73 -26.92 42.44 2.89
N LEU A 74 -26.89 41.86 4.09
CA LEU A 74 -25.82 40.95 4.54
C LEU A 74 -26.23 39.47 4.45
N MET A 75 -27.51 39.17 4.18
CA MET A 75 -28.07 37.82 4.23
C MET A 75 -27.55 36.89 3.11
N ASP A 76 -26.95 37.47 2.08
CA ASP A 76 -26.31 36.71 0.99
C ASP A 76 -25.13 35.87 1.48
N ILE A 77 -24.37 36.34 2.48
CA ILE A 77 -23.16 35.66 2.92
C ILE A 77 -23.48 34.35 3.67
N PRO A 78 -24.37 34.35 4.69
CA PRO A 78 -24.83 33.10 5.29
C PRO A 78 -25.50 32.16 4.29
N LEU A 79 -26.30 32.70 3.36
CA LEU A 79 -26.99 31.88 2.35
C LEU A 79 -26.00 31.15 1.44
N VAL A 80 -24.95 31.83 0.95
CA VAL A 80 -23.90 31.23 0.11
C VAL A 80 -23.09 30.18 0.89
N SER A 81 -22.75 30.42 2.15
CA SER A 81 -22.11 29.41 3.02
C SER A 81 -23.02 28.19 3.24
N ILE A 82 -24.31 28.39 3.54
CA ILE A 82 -25.28 27.28 3.69
C ILE A 82 -25.38 26.46 2.39
N VAL A 83 -25.57 27.11 1.24
CA VAL A 83 -25.70 26.43 -0.05
C VAL A 83 -24.43 25.65 -0.39
N ARG A 84 -23.24 26.25 -0.22
CA ARG A 84 -21.95 25.56 -0.41
C ARG A 84 -21.81 24.36 0.53
N SER A 85 -22.11 24.52 1.81
CA SER A 85 -22.03 23.45 2.81
C SER A 85 -22.99 22.30 2.54
N LEU A 86 -24.21 22.59 2.08
CA LEU A 86 -25.19 21.57 1.66
C LEU A 86 -24.70 20.81 0.42
N ILE A 87 -24.22 21.50 -0.61
CA ILE A 87 -23.68 20.87 -1.83
C ILE A 87 -22.49 19.96 -1.49
N ILE A 88 -21.53 20.45 -0.69
CA ILE A 88 -20.34 19.68 -0.31
C ILE A 88 -20.72 18.46 0.54
N THR A 89 -21.68 18.60 1.46
CA THR A 89 -22.16 17.48 2.29
C THR A 89 -22.88 16.44 1.44
N CYS A 90 -23.74 16.87 0.51
CA CYS A 90 -24.43 15.99 -0.44
C CYS A 90 -23.44 15.20 -1.32
N LEU A 91 -22.46 15.90 -1.91
CA LEU A 91 -21.37 15.27 -2.67
C LEU A 91 -20.59 14.26 -1.82
N TYR A 92 -20.29 14.59 -0.56
CA TYR A 92 -19.60 13.67 0.34
C TYR A 92 -20.44 12.42 0.66
N THR A 93 -21.76 12.54 0.82
CA THR A 93 -22.66 11.40 1.05
C THR A 93 -22.92 10.54 -0.18
N MET A 94 -22.80 11.10 -1.39
CA MET A 94 -22.99 10.38 -2.66
C MET A 94 -21.69 9.75 -3.20
N CYS A 95 -20.52 10.11 -2.68
CA CYS A 95 -19.24 9.58 -3.16
C CYS A 95 -18.81 8.32 -2.39
N ASP A 96 -18.80 7.19 -3.08
CA ASP A 96 -18.15 5.96 -2.60
C ASP A 96 -16.63 6.12 -2.42
N GLY A 97 -16.01 5.16 -1.75
CA GLY A 97 -14.55 5.13 -1.54
C GLY A 97 -13.74 5.27 -2.83
N ALA A 98 -14.24 4.74 -3.94
CA ALA A 98 -13.70 4.92 -5.29
C ALA A 98 -13.77 6.39 -5.74
N ALA A 99 -14.97 6.98 -5.75
CA ALA A 99 -15.21 8.36 -6.17
C ALA A 99 -14.44 9.40 -5.34
N LEU A 100 -14.33 9.19 -4.02
CA LEU A 100 -13.52 10.03 -3.14
C LEU A 100 -12.04 10.06 -3.53
N SER A 101 -11.53 9.02 -4.19
CA SER A 101 -10.10 8.88 -4.52
C SER A 101 -9.72 9.50 -5.88
N HIS A 102 -10.57 9.39 -6.90
CA HIS A 102 -10.23 9.71 -8.29
C HIS A 102 -10.17 11.22 -8.58
N GLY A 103 -10.29 12.06 -7.55
CA GLY A 103 -10.12 13.51 -7.64
C GLY A 103 -11.38 14.28 -8.01
N SER A 104 -12.43 13.61 -8.51
CA SER A 104 -13.74 14.21 -8.80
C SER A 104 -14.33 14.93 -7.58
N TYR A 105 -14.34 14.29 -6.41
CA TYR A 105 -14.78 14.91 -5.16
C TYR A 105 -13.99 16.18 -4.82
N VAL A 106 -12.65 16.15 -4.94
CA VAL A 106 -11.80 17.33 -4.67
C VAL A 106 -12.08 18.44 -5.68
N GLY A 107 -12.19 18.09 -6.97
CA GLY A 107 -12.51 19.03 -8.04
C GLY A 107 -13.86 19.73 -7.81
N SER A 108 -14.92 18.97 -7.52
CA SER A 108 -16.26 19.52 -7.26
C SER A 108 -16.31 20.40 -6.01
N VAL A 109 -15.61 20.01 -4.93
CA VAL A 109 -15.49 20.86 -3.72
C VAL A 109 -14.71 22.13 -4.03
N THR A 110 -13.59 22.05 -4.74
CA THR A 110 -12.79 23.23 -5.13
C THR A 110 -13.57 24.16 -6.04
N PHE A 111 -14.33 23.63 -7.01
CA PHE A 111 -15.19 24.42 -7.88
C PHE A 111 -16.29 25.13 -7.08
N CYS A 112 -17.00 24.40 -6.20
CA CYS A 112 -18.05 24.99 -5.35
C CYS A 112 -17.50 26.07 -4.41
N SER A 113 -16.35 25.83 -3.77
CA SER A 113 -15.64 26.84 -2.97
C SER A 113 -15.24 28.05 -3.80
N PHE A 114 -14.65 27.87 -4.98
CA PHE A 114 -14.21 28.96 -5.85
C PHE A 114 -15.38 29.83 -6.33
N VAL A 115 -16.48 29.21 -6.80
CA VAL A 115 -17.71 29.91 -7.20
C VAL A 115 -18.28 30.70 -6.02
N SER A 116 -18.30 30.13 -4.81
CA SER A 116 -18.76 30.84 -3.61
C SER A 116 -17.91 32.08 -3.29
N ILE A 117 -16.58 31.98 -3.40
CA ILE A 117 -15.66 33.10 -3.18
C ILE A 117 -15.88 34.17 -4.25
N LEU A 118 -15.99 33.79 -5.52
CA LEU A 118 -16.22 34.72 -6.64
C LEU A 118 -17.52 35.52 -6.48
N LEU A 119 -18.63 34.85 -6.16
CA LEU A 119 -19.91 35.49 -5.89
C LEU A 119 -19.83 36.49 -4.72
N LEU A 120 -19.13 36.11 -3.65
CA LEU A 120 -18.96 36.96 -2.49
C LEU A 120 -17.96 38.11 -2.71
N SER A 121 -16.98 37.95 -3.60
CA SER A 121 -16.09 39.04 -4.04
C SER A 121 -16.85 40.07 -4.87
N ILE A 122 -17.68 39.63 -5.84
CA ILE A 122 -18.57 40.53 -6.61
C ILE A 122 -19.50 41.28 -5.65
N LYS A 123 -20.10 40.56 -4.69
CA LYS A 123 -20.92 41.14 -3.62
C LYS A 123 -20.15 42.19 -2.80
N ALA A 124 -18.89 41.93 -2.44
CA ALA A 124 -18.06 42.89 -1.69
C ALA A 124 -17.75 44.16 -2.50
N CYS A 125 -17.44 44.04 -3.80
CA CYS A 125 -17.21 45.18 -4.68
C CYS A 125 -18.47 46.03 -4.92
N VAL A 126 -19.65 45.40 -4.94
CA VAL A 126 -20.95 46.05 -5.21
C VAL A 126 -21.65 46.52 -3.93
N PHE A 127 -21.13 46.15 -2.75
CA PHE A 127 -21.78 46.49 -1.48
C PHE A 127 -21.65 47.97 -1.15
N THR A 128 -22.78 48.66 -1.14
CA THR A 128 -22.90 50.06 -0.73
C THR A 128 -23.53 50.13 0.65
N VAL A 129 -22.82 50.70 1.62
CA VAL A 129 -23.45 51.15 2.88
C VAL A 129 -24.42 52.27 2.51
N ASN A 130 -25.72 51.97 2.52
CA ASN A 130 -26.75 52.85 1.94
C ASN A 130 -26.72 54.26 2.58
N SER A 131 -26.25 55.26 1.83
CA SER A 131 -26.02 56.63 2.28
C SER A 131 -27.31 57.40 2.62
N GLN A 132 -28.49 56.88 2.24
CA GLN A 132 -29.78 57.44 2.67
C GLN A 132 -29.96 57.50 4.20
N LEU A 133 -29.15 56.78 5.00
CA LEU A 133 -29.17 56.89 6.46
C LEU A 133 -28.14 57.88 7.03
N GLU A 134 -27.22 58.44 6.25
CA GLU A 134 -26.28 59.47 6.75
C GLU A 134 -27.01 60.76 7.14
N ALA A 135 -28.08 61.12 6.42
CA ALA A 135 -28.96 62.24 6.76
C ALA A 135 -29.69 62.07 8.12
N GLU A 136 -30.02 60.84 8.52
CA GLU A 136 -30.71 60.52 9.78
C GLU A 136 -29.78 60.02 10.91
N ALA A 137 -28.49 59.84 10.64
CA ALA A 137 -27.50 59.36 11.60
C ALA A 137 -26.97 60.46 12.54
N SER A 138 -27.25 61.73 12.22
CA SER A 138 -26.82 62.94 12.93
C SER A 138 -27.41 63.09 14.36
N ILE A 139 -28.48 62.36 14.69
CA ILE A 139 -29.32 62.63 15.87
C ILE A 139 -29.00 61.72 17.08
N SER A 140 -28.23 60.63 16.95
CA SER A 140 -28.03 59.69 18.09
C SER A 140 -26.71 58.90 18.10
N LEU A 141 -26.05 58.89 19.27
CA LEU A 141 -24.78 58.22 19.54
C LEU A 141 -24.88 56.68 19.46
N SER A 142 -26.03 56.09 19.83
CA SER A 142 -26.28 54.65 19.69
C SER A 142 -26.43 54.25 18.22
N ARG A 143 -27.07 55.10 17.40
CA ARG A 143 -27.23 54.94 15.95
C ARG A 143 -25.88 55.02 15.23
N LYS A 144 -24.99 55.93 15.65
CA LYS A 144 -23.59 56.03 15.17
C LYS A 144 -22.77 54.76 15.48
N ARG A 145 -22.93 54.18 16.67
CA ARG A 145 -22.28 52.91 17.06
C ARG A 145 -22.78 51.71 16.24
N LEU A 146 -24.06 51.70 15.85
CA LEU A 146 -24.64 50.70 14.94
C LEU A 146 -24.10 50.83 13.51
N HIS A 147 -23.91 52.05 13.02
CA HIS A 147 -23.31 52.31 11.69
C HIS A 147 -21.88 51.75 11.59
N LEU A 148 -21.05 52.01 12.62
CA LEU A 148 -19.70 51.44 12.75
C LEU A 148 -19.72 49.90 12.78
N LYS A 149 -20.68 49.26 13.47
CA LYS A 149 -20.81 47.80 13.39
C LYS A 149 -21.20 47.34 11.97
N LYS A 150 -22.13 48.02 11.32
CA LYS A 150 -22.63 47.64 9.99
C LYS A 150 -21.54 47.72 8.90
N SER A 151 -20.63 48.70 8.94
CA SER A 151 -19.53 48.79 7.97
C SER A 151 -18.51 47.66 8.11
N TRP A 152 -18.25 47.18 9.34
CA TRP A 152 -17.39 46.02 9.60
C TRP A 152 -18.07 44.67 9.30
N GLY A 153 -19.40 44.64 9.20
CA GLY A 153 -20.16 43.41 8.94
C GLY A 153 -19.79 42.72 7.63
N MET A 154 -19.58 43.47 6.54
CA MET A 154 -19.17 42.90 5.25
C MET A 154 -17.78 42.25 5.29
N PRO A 155 -16.69 42.96 5.67
CA PRO A 155 -15.36 42.35 5.75
C PRO A 155 -15.29 41.13 6.67
N VAL A 156 -15.95 41.17 7.83
CA VAL A 156 -15.92 40.07 8.82
C VAL A 156 -16.64 38.82 8.29
N LEU A 157 -17.85 38.99 7.74
CA LEU A 157 -18.61 37.86 7.18
C LEU A 157 -17.95 37.31 5.90
N PHE A 158 -17.41 38.18 5.04
CA PHE A 158 -16.67 37.78 3.84
C PHE A 158 -15.44 36.94 4.20
N LEU A 159 -14.58 37.44 5.11
CA LEU A 159 -13.38 36.73 5.55
C LEU A 159 -13.73 35.39 6.21
N SER A 160 -14.80 35.34 7.01
CA SER A 160 -15.33 34.09 7.59
C SER A 160 -15.66 33.06 6.51
N SER A 161 -16.40 33.45 5.46
CA SER A 161 -16.77 32.51 4.39
C SER A 161 -15.57 32.09 3.54
N VAL A 162 -14.59 32.97 3.30
CA VAL A 162 -13.35 32.62 2.57
C VAL A 162 -12.53 31.59 3.36
N VAL A 163 -12.37 31.77 4.67
CA VAL A 163 -11.65 30.83 5.54
C VAL A 163 -12.30 29.45 5.51
N PHE A 164 -13.63 29.36 5.59
CA PHE A 164 -14.32 28.07 5.48
C PHE A 164 -14.25 27.47 4.08
N ALA A 165 -14.41 28.26 3.01
CA ALA A 165 -14.29 27.77 1.63
C ALA A 165 -12.90 27.14 1.37
N LEU A 166 -11.83 27.74 1.89
CA LEU A 166 -10.48 27.16 1.89
C LEU A 166 -10.39 25.93 2.80
N GLY A 167 -11.00 25.97 3.98
CA GLY A 167 -11.10 24.83 4.90
C GLY A 167 -11.72 23.59 4.23
N HIS A 168 -12.81 23.75 3.50
CA HIS A 168 -13.43 22.66 2.73
C HIS A 168 -12.49 22.07 1.68
N ILE A 169 -11.71 22.88 0.97
CA ILE A 169 -10.71 22.39 -0.01
C ILE A 169 -9.64 21.55 0.70
N VAL A 170 -9.09 22.04 1.81
CA VAL A 170 -8.07 21.32 2.61
C VAL A 170 -8.63 20.00 3.15
N VAL A 171 -9.88 19.98 3.62
CA VAL A 171 -10.54 18.77 4.13
C VAL A 171 -10.88 17.80 3.00
N ALA A 172 -11.31 18.28 1.82
CA ALA A 172 -11.54 17.44 0.65
C ALA A 172 -10.26 16.78 0.16
N TYR A 173 -9.15 17.54 0.09
CA TYR A 173 -7.83 17.00 -0.22
C TYR A 173 -7.40 15.93 0.81
N ARG A 174 -7.52 16.22 2.12
CA ARG A 174 -7.15 15.28 3.19
C ARG A 174 -7.99 13.99 3.15
N THR A 175 -9.29 14.09 2.87
CA THR A 175 -10.18 12.93 2.75
C THR A 175 -9.92 12.12 1.47
N SER A 176 -9.64 12.76 0.33
CA SER A 176 -9.22 12.06 -0.89
C SER A 176 -7.88 11.33 -0.69
N CYS A 177 -6.90 11.95 -0.06
CA CYS A 177 -5.64 11.29 0.33
C CYS A 177 -5.83 10.15 1.35
N LYS A 178 -6.92 10.15 2.14
CA LYS A 178 -7.29 9.02 3.02
C LYS A 178 -7.97 7.90 2.21
N ALA A 179 -8.85 8.24 1.27
CA ALA A 179 -9.52 7.30 0.37
C ALA A 179 -8.54 6.59 -0.57
N ARG A 180 -7.62 7.33 -1.22
CA ARG A 180 -6.52 6.77 -2.05
C ARG A 180 -5.71 5.72 -1.29
N ARG A 181 -5.31 6.01 -0.05
CA ARG A 181 -4.58 5.06 0.81
C ARG A 181 -5.40 3.81 1.15
N LYS A 182 -6.73 3.92 1.30
CA LYS A 182 -7.61 2.75 1.46
C LYS A 182 -7.71 1.92 0.19
N LEU A 183 -7.91 2.53 -0.98
CA LEU A 183 -8.03 1.80 -2.24
C LEU A 183 -6.73 1.12 -2.70
N ILE A 184 -5.58 1.73 -2.43
CA ILE A 184 -4.27 1.08 -2.64
C ILE A 184 -4.20 -0.23 -1.83
N LEU A 185 -4.81 -0.27 -0.63
CA LEU A 185 -4.91 -1.47 0.19
C LEU A 185 -5.94 -2.51 -0.31
N HIS A 186 -6.92 -2.09 -1.12
CA HIS A 186 -8.00 -2.95 -1.66
C HIS A 186 -7.77 -3.38 -3.11
N ARG A 187 -6.87 -2.72 -3.85
CA ARG A 187 -6.40 -3.18 -5.18
C ARG A 187 -5.32 -4.26 -5.10
N VAL A 188 -4.72 -4.43 -3.93
CA VAL A 188 -4.11 -5.72 -3.57
C VAL A 188 -5.29 -6.62 -3.22
N ASP A 189 -5.44 -7.72 -3.94
CA ASP A 189 -6.43 -8.73 -3.61
C ASP A 189 -6.22 -9.22 -2.15
N PRO A 190 -7.18 -8.99 -1.24
CA PRO A 190 -7.05 -9.44 0.13
C PRO A 190 -7.25 -10.95 0.26
N GLU A 191 -7.89 -11.65 -0.68
CA GLU A 191 -8.11 -13.10 -0.60
C GLU A 191 -6.79 -13.88 -0.77
N SER A 192 -5.94 -13.51 -1.73
CA SER A 192 -4.57 -14.05 -1.85
C SER A 192 -3.72 -13.85 -0.58
N VAL A 193 -3.93 -12.75 0.15
CA VAL A 193 -3.31 -12.49 1.46
C VAL A 193 -3.95 -13.32 2.59
N LEU A 194 -5.22 -13.72 2.45
CA LEU A 194 -5.96 -14.52 3.42
C LEU A 194 -5.68 -16.02 3.31
N SER A 195 -5.28 -16.54 2.15
CA SER A 195 -4.84 -17.94 2.02
C SER A 195 -3.54 -18.24 2.79
N CYS A 196 -2.67 -17.23 2.99
CA CYS A 196 -1.52 -17.32 3.89
C CYS A 196 -1.84 -17.18 5.40
N LYS A 197 -3.11 -17.34 5.82
CA LYS A 197 -3.53 -17.19 7.24
C LYS A 197 -2.85 -18.14 8.23
N MET A 198 -2.33 -19.29 7.79
CA MET A 198 -1.71 -20.30 8.66
C MET A 198 -0.18 -20.17 8.79
N VAL A 199 0.47 -19.45 7.87
CA VAL A 199 1.94 -19.28 7.78
C VAL A 199 2.57 -18.60 9.01
N PHE A 200 1.78 -17.86 9.81
CA PHE A 200 2.29 -16.98 10.88
C PHE A 200 1.62 -17.20 12.24
N SER A 201 1.80 -18.38 12.83
CA SER A 201 1.32 -18.67 14.20
C SER A 201 1.98 -17.82 15.30
N GLY A 202 3.19 -17.30 15.06
CA GLY A 202 3.97 -16.51 16.04
C GLY A 202 3.78 -14.98 15.99
N PHE A 203 3.08 -14.41 15.00
CA PHE A 203 2.91 -12.96 14.86
C PHE A 203 1.43 -12.57 14.81
N GLN A 204 0.92 -11.96 15.89
CA GLN A 204 -0.48 -11.55 15.97
C GLN A 204 -0.84 -10.44 14.96
N LYS A 205 -2.10 -10.47 14.50
CA LYS A 205 -2.67 -9.47 13.58
C LYS A 205 -2.67 -8.07 14.19
N VAL A 206 -2.40 -7.06 13.35
CA VAL A 206 -2.79 -5.68 13.64
C VAL A 206 -4.32 -5.61 13.76
N PRO A 207 -4.89 -5.02 14.83
CA PRO A 207 -6.34 -4.84 14.94
C PRO A 207 -6.87 -3.94 13.81
N ARG A 208 -7.79 -4.46 13.00
CA ARG A 208 -8.59 -3.62 12.10
C ARG A 208 -9.55 -2.79 12.94
N SER A 209 -9.60 -1.48 12.73
CA SER A 209 -10.66 -0.63 13.30
C SER A 209 -12.03 -1.15 12.82
N PRO A 210 -13.02 -1.29 13.71
CA PRO A 210 -14.32 -1.84 13.32
C PRO A 210 -14.96 -0.94 12.26
N THR A 211 -15.18 -1.49 11.07
CA THR A 211 -16.04 -0.89 10.06
C THR A 211 -17.43 -1.51 10.26
N PRO A 212 -18.51 -0.71 10.38
CA PRO A 212 -19.81 -1.25 10.74
C PRO A 212 -20.31 -2.19 9.63
N SER A 213 -20.68 -3.41 10.02
CA SER A 213 -21.32 -4.38 9.14
C SER A 213 -22.75 -3.92 8.84
N ALA A 214 -22.93 -3.23 7.72
CA ALA A 214 -24.24 -3.00 7.12
C ALA A 214 -24.77 -4.33 6.57
N GLY A 215 -25.51 -5.06 7.40
CA GLY A 215 -26.08 -6.34 7.03
C GLY A 215 -27.23 -6.20 6.04
N ARG A 216 -27.20 -7.00 4.98
CA ARG A 216 -28.40 -7.61 4.38
C ARG A 216 -28.10 -9.07 4.09
N SER A 217 -28.62 -9.95 4.94
CA SER A 217 -28.73 -11.36 4.61
C SER A 217 -29.87 -11.54 3.60
N PHE A 218 -29.60 -12.19 2.47
CA PHE A 218 -30.63 -12.94 1.78
C PHE A 218 -30.46 -14.41 2.12
N ARG A 219 -31.50 -14.99 2.75
CA ARG A 219 -31.59 -16.43 2.94
C ARG A 219 -31.91 -17.07 1.60
N SER A 220 -31.34 -18.26 1.40
CA SER A 220 -31.82 -19.20 0.40
C SER A 220 -33.19 -19.73 0.83
N ASP A 221 -34.14 -19.78 -0.10
CA ASP A 221 -35.30 -20.66 -0.03
C ASP A 221 -35.37 -21.47 -1.33
N ASN A 222 -35.50 -22.79 -1.20
CA ASN A 222 -35.67 -23.74 -2.30
C ASN A 222 -37.09 -23.66 -2.87
N GLU A 223 -37.27 -23.84 -4.18
CA GLU A 223 -38.39 -24.64 -4.71
C GLU A 223 -38.15 -25.21 -6.14
N THR A 224 -38.45 -26.52 -6.26
CA THR A 224 -39.04 -27.26 -7.41
C THR A 224 -38.51 -27.15 -8.85
N ARG A 225 -37.59 -28.07 -9.19
CA ARG A 225 -37.71 -29.10 -10.25
C ARG A 225 -38.74 -28.89 -11.40
N LYS A 226 -38.24 -28.80 -12.65
CA LYS A 226 -38.87 -29.35 -13.87
C LYS A 226 -37.80 -29.75 -14.92
N LYS A 227 -38.14 -30.61 -15.89
CA LYS A 227 -37.20 -31.49 -16.62
C LYS A 227 -37.42 -31.47 -18.15
N ALA A 228 -36.33 -31.29 -18.94
CA ALA A 228 -36.11 -31.80 -20.32
C ALA A 228 -37.06 -31.31 -21.47
N PRO A 229 -36.84 -31.58 -22.79
CA PRO A 229 -35.84 -32.50 -23.42
C PRO A 229 -35.14 -32.09 -24.78
N GLY A 230 -34.15 -32.91 -25.21
CA GLY A 230 -33.63 -33.13 -26.60
C GLY A 230 -32.51 -32.19 -27.11
N SER A 231 -31.26 -32.58 -27.46
CA SER A 231 -30.63 -33.67 -28.28
C SER A 231 -30.61 -33.40 -29.81
N PRO A 232 -29.61 -33.85 -30.62
CA PRO A 232 -28.50 -34.82 -30.38
C PRO A 232 -27.08 -34.38 -30.89
N ALA A 233 -26.11 -35.31 -31.02
CA ALA A 233 -24.74 -35.15 -31.59
C ALA A 233 -24.57 -35.93 -32.93
N SER A 234 -23.45 -36.08 -33.66
CA SER A 234 -21.97 -35.87 -33.54
C SER A 234 -21.37 -35.79 -35.01
N PRO A 235 -20.09 -36.10 -35.42
CA PRO A 235 -18.77 -36.31 -34.77
C PRO A 235 -17.51 -35.68 -35.46
N ILE A 236 -16.32 -35.86 -34.83
CA ILE A 236 -14.90 -35.99 -35.32
C ILE A 236 -14.48 -35.53 -36.75
N SER A 237 -13.47 -34.63 -36.86
CA SER A 237 -12.16 -34.87 -37.53
C SER A 237 -11.13 -33.72 -37.31
N GLU A 238 -9.89 -33.93 -37.77
CA GLU A 238 -8.68 -33.11 -37.52
C GLU A 238 -8.59 -31.82 -38.37
N ASP A 239 -8.04 -30.72 -37.79
CA ASP A 239 -6.97 -29.89 -38.41
C ASP A 239 -6.56 -28.67 -37.53
N MET A 240 -5.31 -28.22 -37.69
CA MET A 240 -4.68 -27.01 -37.11
C MET A 240 -3.76 -26.39 -38.19
N PRO A 241 -3.39 -25.09 -38.18
CA PRO A 241 -3.85 -23.98 -37.33
C PRO A 241 -4.22 -22.69 -38.11
N ILE A 242 -5.08 -21.82 -37.58
CA ILE A 242 -5.06 -20.38 -37.91
C ILE A 242 -5.24 -19.53 -36.64
N LEU A 243 -4.30 -18.58 -36.44
CA LEU A 243 -4.39 -17.54 -35.41
C LEU A 243 -5.40 -16.46 -35.83
N SER A 244 -6.43 -16.23 -35.01
CA SER A 244 -7.20 -14.98 -35.04
C SER A 244 -7.25 -14.36 -33.65
N LEU A 245 -6.66 -13.17 -33.53
CA LEU A 245 -6.86 -12.29 -32.38
C LEU A 245 -8.29 -11.73 -32.45
N ASN A 246 -9.12 -11.99 -31.43
CA ASN A 246 -10.03 -10.99 -30.87
C ASN A 246 -10.62 -11.42 -29.52
N GLU A 247 -10.40 -10.53 -28.55
CA GLU A 247 -11.27 -10.09 -27.44
C GLU A 247 -12.10 -11.09 -26.59
N THR A 248 -11.93 -10.90 -25.27
CA THR A 248 -12.89 -11.20 -24.17
C THR A 248 -13.33 -12.65 -23.97
N CYS A 249 -12.63 -13.35 -23.07
CA CYS A 249 -13.19 -14.47 -22.29
C CYS A 249 -13.08 -14.18 -20.78
N GLU A 250 -14.16 -14.49 -20.08
CA GLU A 250 -14.56 -14.06 -18.75
C GLU A 250 -13.65 -14.59 -17.62
N GLU A 251 -13.28 -13.71 -16.66
CA GLU A 251 -12.46 -14.06 -15.49
C GLU A 251 -13.17 -15.01 -14.50
N GLU A 252 -14.50 -15.17 -14.61
CA GLU A 252 -15.32 -15.92 -13.65
C GLU A 252 -15.19 -17.45 -13.79
N GLU A 253 -15.11 -18.01 -15.01
CA GLU A 253 -14.91 -19.46 -15.19
C GLU A 253 -13.50 -19.92 -14.79
N LEU A 254 -12.49 -19.06 -14.98
CA LEU A 254 -11.10 -19.35 -14.64
C LEU A 254 -10.91 -19.62 -13.14
N SER A 255 -11.68 -18.92 -12.30
CA SER A 255 -11.69 -19.14 -10.85
C SER A 255 -12.21 -20.55 -10.51
N LYS A 256 -13.34 -20.97 -11.10
CA LYS A 256 -13.94 -22.30 -10.85
C LYS A 256 -13.04 -23.44 -11.30
N LEU A 257 -12.34 -23.30 -12.43
CA LEU A 257 -11.43 -24.34 -12.90
C LEU A 257 -10.21 -24.48 -11.98
N GLY A 258 -9.71 -23.37 -11.43
CA GLY A 258 -8.65 -23.38 -10.40
C GLY A 258 -9.10 -24.05 -9.09
N TYR A 259 -10.34 -23.84 -8.65
CA TYR A 259 -10.89 -24.51 -7.47
C TYR A 259 -11.15 -26.01 -7.70
N LEU A 260 -11.67 -26.40 -8.86
CA LEU A 260 -12.00 -27.80 -9.18
C LEU A 260 -10.76 -28.71 -9.29
N MET A 261 -9.59 -28.17 -9.64
CA MET A 261 -8.34 -28.95 -9.63
C MET A 261 -7.70 -29.14 -8.24
N MET A 262 -8.12 -28.39 -7.21
CA MET A 262 -7.59 -28.55 -5.85
C MET A 262 -8.27 -29.66 -5.04
N ASP A 263 -9.44 -30.14 -5.46
CA ASP A 263 -10.30 -31.04 -4.67
C ASP A 263 -10.32 -32.50 -5.16
N GLN A 264 -9.45 -32.86 -6.12
CA GLN A 264 -9.40 -34.23 -6.71
C GLN A 264 -8.01 -34.90 -6.70
N ILE A 265 -7.09 -34.48 -5.84
CA ILE A 265 -5.83 -35.21 -5.59
C ILE A 265 -5.71 -35.56 -4.10
N GLU A 266 -6.64 -36.39 -3.60
CA GLU A 266 -6.42 -37.19 -2.40
C GLU A 266 -5.48 -38.36 -2.72
N GLY A 267 -4.20 -38.01 -2.82
CA GLY A 267 -3.07 -38.93 -2.93
C GLY A 267 -1.82 -38.15 -2.60
N ALA A 268 -0.91 -38.71 -1.79
CA ALA A 268 0.31 -38.03 -1.37
C ALA A 268 1.36 -37.97 -2.50
N THR A 269 1.05 -37.24 -3.57
CA THR A 269 1.99 -36.92 -4.64
C THR A 269 3.01 -35.90 -4.13
N GLU A 270 4.30 -36.21 -4.27
CA GLU A 270 5.40 -35.30 -3.96
C GLU A 270 5.23 -33.96 -4.70
N GLN A 271 4.90 -32.90 -3.96
CA GLN A 271 4.59 -31.61 -4.58
C GLN A 271 5.88 -30.84 -4.89
N PHE A 272 6.22 -30.74 -6.17
CA PHE A 272 7.32 -29.90 -6.65
C PHE A 272 6.89 -28.44 -6.76
N GLY A 273 7.69 -27.52 -6.22
CA GLY A 273 7.46 -26.08 -6.25
C GLY A 273 8.60 -25.26 -6.87
N ILE A 274 8.27 -24.10 -7.41
CA ILE A 274 9.25 -23.09 -7.85
C ILE A 274 9.06 -21.86 -6.96
N VAL A 275 10.06 -21.50 -6.17
CA VAL A 275 9.95 -20.41 -5.18
C VAL A 275 10.75 -19.19 -5.62
N LEU A 276 10.05 -18.09 -5.90
CA LEU A 276 10.63 -16.81 -6.34
C LEU A 276 10.92 -15.91 -5.14
N ILE A 277 12.18 -15.50 -4.97
CA ILE A 277 12.69 -14.77 -3.81
C ILE A 277 13.19 -13.40 -4.29
N HIS A 278 12.44 -12.35 -3.97
CA HIS A 278 12.75 -10.97 -4.40
C HIS A 278 13.98 -10.39 -3.69
N GLY A 279 14.69 -9.47 -4.35
CA GLY A 279 15.81 -8.71 -3.79
C GLY A 279 15.41 -7.51 -2.92
N PHE A 280 16.40 -6.73 -2.49
CA PHE A 280 16.24 -5.48 -1.76
C PHE A 280 15.40 -4.46 -2.54
N GLY A 281 14.43 -3.80 -1.89
CA GLY A 281 13.51 -2.87 -2.55
C GLY A 281 12.35 -3.53 -3.30
N GLY A 282 12.40 -4.85 -3.51
CA GLY A 282 11.37 -5.62 -4.21
C GLY A 282 10.20 -6.08 -3.35
N GLY A 283 9.49 -7.07 -3.89
CA GLY A 283 8.36 -7.77 -3.30
C GLY A 283 7.76 -8.73 -4.33
N VAL A 284 6.72 -9.48 -3.94
CA VAL A 284 5.98 -10.42 -4.83
C VAL A 284 5.55 -9.74 -6.13
N PHE A 285 5.11 -8.47 -6.05
CA PHE A 285 4.66 -7.69 -7.20
C PHE A 285 5.68 -7.59 -8.35
N SER A 286 6.99 -7.67 -8.07
CA SER A 286 8.03 -7.58 -9.11
C SER A 286 7.98 -8.78 -10.08
N TRP A 287 7.57 -9.96 -9.59
CA TRP A 287 7.46 -11.19 -10.36
C TRP A 287 6.20 -11.27 -11.25
N ARG A 288 5.29 -10.29 -11.21
CA ARG A 288 4.00 -10.30 -11.92
C ARG A 288 4.08 -10.55 -13.43
N LYS A 289 5.21 -10.23 -14.07
CA LYS A 289 5.44 -10.42 -15.52
C LYS A 289 5.97 -11.81 -15.90
N VAL A 290 6.29 -12.66 -14.92
CA VAL A 290 6.90 -13.98 -15.16
C VAL A 290 6.26 -15.11 -14.37
N MET A 291 5.62 -14.85 -13.21
CA MET A 291 5.11 -15.89 -12.32
C MET A 291 4.06 -16.81 -12.98
N SER A 292 3.06 -16.23 -13.64
CA SER A 292 1.98 -16.96 -14.32
C SER A 292 2.46 -17.66 -15.60
N ASP A 293 3.31 -16.99 -16.38
CA ASP A 293 3.92 -17.55 -17.60
C ASP A 293 4.87 -18.71 -17.28
N LEU A 294 5.62 -18.63 -16.18
CA LEU A 294 6.50 -19.70 -15.71
C LEU A 294 5.69 -20.92 -15.29
N ALA A 295 4.64 -20.73 -14.46
CA ALA A 295 3.76 -21.81 -14.02
C ALA A 295 3.13 -22.54 -15.21
N ARG A 296 2.66 -21.79 -16.22
CA ARG A 296 2.09 -22.35 -17.45
C ARG A 296 3.11 -23.07 -18.33
N GLN A 297 4.36 -22.59 -18.38
CA GLN A 297 5.42 -23.22 -19.19
C GLN A 297 6.01 -24.48 -18.56
N THR A 298 6.10 -24.56 -17.24
CA THR A 298 6.67 -25.73 -16.56
C THR A 298 5.63 -26.72 -16.04
N GLY A 299 4.36 -26.32 -15.95
CA GLY A 299 3.30 -27.13 -15.34
C GLY A 299 3.44 -27.27 -13.81
N CYS A 300 4.22 -26.40 -13.16
CA CYS A 300 4.52 -26.50 -11.73
C CYS A 300 3.83 -25.40 -10.92
N ALA A 301 3.65 -25.66 -9.62
CA ALA A 301 3.28 -24.63 -8.67
C ALA A 301 4.41 -23.60 -8.55
N VAL A 302 4.14 -22.33 -8.90
CA VAL A 302 5.06 -21.21 -8.68
C VAL A 302 4.56 -20.39 -7.50
N ALA A 303 5.42 -20.18 -6.51
CA ALA A 303 5.11 -19.44 -5.29
C ALA A 303 6.11 -18.29 -5.09
N ALA A 304 5.66 -17.22 -4.44
CA ALA A 304 6.48 -16.08 -4.06
C ALA A 304 5.94 -15.51 -2.75
N PHE A 305 6.81 -14.93 -1.92
CA PHE A 305 6.40 -14.29 -0.66
C PHE A 305 7.15 -12.97 -0.44
N ASP A 306 6.52 -12.08 0.31
CA ASP A 306 7.13 -10.83 0.75
C ASP A 306 7.95 -11.08 2.03
N ARG A 307 9.25 -10.85 1.98
CA ARG A 307 10.13 -10.94 3.15
C ARG A 307 9.79 -9.86 4.19
N PRO A 308 9.97 -10.09 5.51
CA PRO A 308 9.81 -9.06 6.54
C PRO A 308 10.48 -7.74 6.17
N GLY A 309 9.72 -6.64 6.28
CA GLY A 309 10.14 -5.30 5.84
C GLY A 309 9.70 -4.91 4.44
N TRP A 310 9.49 -5.88 3.55
CA TRP A 310 9.19 -5.68 2.13
C TRP A 310 7.73 -5.95 1.78
N GLY A 311 7.34 -5.55 0.56
CA GLY A 311 5.97 -5.68 0.03
C GLY A 311 4.87 -5.36 1.05
N LEU A 312 4.04 -6.34 1.39
CA LEU A 312 2.88 -6.20 2.29
C LEU A 312 2.99 -6.99 3.61
N THR A 313 4.05 -7.78 3.78
CA THR A 313 4.33 -8.50 5.03
C THR A 313 4.46 -7.54 6.23
N SER A 314 4.23 -8.06 7.44
CA SER A 314 4.36 -7.26 8.66
C SER A 314 5.75 -6.60 8.78
N ARG A 315 5.79 -5.50 9.53
CA ARG A 315 7.02 -4.82 9.95
C ARG A 315 7.13 -4.92 11.48
N PRO A 316 7.53 -6.08 12.03
CA PRO A 316 7.80 -6.19 13.45
C PRO A 316 8.79 -5.12 13.88
N ARG A 317 8.56 -4.54 15.05
CA ARG A 317 9.47 -3.62 15.73
C ARG A 317 10.32 -4.41 16.71
N GLN A 318 11.44 -3.82 17.14
CA GLN A 318 12.37 -4.48 18.05
C GLN A 318 11.70 -5.06 19.31
N LYS A 319 10.76 -4.32 19.89
CA LYS A 319 9.97 -4.77 21.03
C LYS A 319 9.12 -6.01 20.74
N ASP A 320 8.56 -6.12 19.53
CA ASP A 320 7.60 -7.16 19.20
C ASP A 320 8.25 -8.56 19.23
N TRP A 321 9.52 -8.68 18.83
CA TRP A 321 10.25 -9.95 18.95
C TRP A 321 10.96 -10.09 20.30
N GLU A 322 11.42 -9.00 20.93
CA GLU A 322 12.02 -9.07 22.27
C GLU A 322 11.02 -9.50 23.35
N GLU A 323 9.80 -8.94 23.35
CA GLU A 323 8.73 -9.27 24.31
C GLU A 323 8.23 -10.71 24.14
N ASN A 324 8.19 -11.21 22.90
CA ASN A 324 7.79 -12.59 22.58
C ASN A 324 8.96 -13.60 22.55
N GLN A 325 10.18 -13.18 22.91
CA GLN A 325 11.40 -14.02 22.89
C GLN A 325 11.70 -14.65 21.51
N LEU A 326 11.24 -13.99 20.44
CA LEU A 326 11.43 -14.40 19.05
C LEU A 326 12.76 -13.88 18.48
N PRO A 327 13.36 -14.59 17.51
CA PRO A 327 14.57 -14.13 16.84
C PRO A 327 14.27 -12.94 15.90
N ASN A 328 15.22 -12.02 15.75
CA ASN A 328 15.05 -10.82 14.91
C ASN A 328 14.75 -11.21 13.43
N PRO A 329 13.55 -10.91 12.88
CA PRO A 329 13.11 -11.38 11.57
C PRO A 329 13.87 -10.73 10.40
N TYR A 330 14.67 -9.69 10.63
CA TYR A 330 15.46 -9.03 9.59
C TYR A 330 16.88 -9.60 9.44
N LYS A 331 17.33 -10.49 10.34
CA LYS A 331 18.62 -11.18 10.20
C LYS A 331 18.60 -12.21 9.08
N LEU A 332 19.73 -12.35 8.39
CA LEU A 332 19.84 -13.20 7.21
C LEU A 332 19.51 -14.68 7.51
N ASP A 333 20.01 -15.25 8.61
CA ASP A 333 19.78 -16.67 8.92
C ASP A 333 18.32 -16.96 9.32
N ASN A 334 17.62 -15.98 9.93
CA ASN A 334 16.20 -16.11 10.26
C ASN A 334 15.31 -15.94 9.02
N GLN A 335 15.75 -15.15 8.05
CA GLN A 335 15.11 -15.08 6.72
C GLN A 335 15.25 -16.41 5.96
N VAL A 336 16.33 -17.16 6.17
CA VAL A 336 16.50 -18.52 5.62
C VAL A 336 15.50 -19.48 6.27
N ASP A 337 15.32 -19.41 7.59
CA ASP A 337 14.29 -20.20 8.28
C ASP A 337 12.87 -19.87 7.81
N LEU A 338 12.56 -18.59 7.58
CA LEU A 338 11.28 -18.18 7.02
C LEU A 338 11.08 -18.71 5.60
N LEU A 339 12.12 -18.74 4.76
CA LEU A 339 12.07 -19.35 3.41
C LEU A 339 11.82 -20.86 3.48
N LEU A 340 12.52 -21.59 4.34
CA LEU A 340 12.34 -23.04 4.50
C LEU A 340 10.95 -23.37 5.06
N SER A 341 10.49 -22.66 6.09
CA SER A 341 9.13 -22.78 6.63
C SER A 341 8.06 -22.45 5.59
N PHE A 342 8.27 -21.44 4.73
CA PHE A 342 7.37 -21.11 3.64
C PHE A 342 7.23 -22.28 2.63
N CYS A 343 8.35 -22.89 2.23
CA CYS A 343 8.31 -24.07 1.34
C CYS A 343 7.50 -25.23 1.95
N LEU A 344 7.71 -25.52 3.24
CA LEU A 344 7.01 -26.58 3.97
C LEU A 344 5.50 -26.31 4.14
N GLU A 345 5.12 -25.07 4.46
CA GLU A 345 3.71 -24.66 4.63
C GLU A 345 2.97 -24.65 3.27
N MET A 346 3.67 -24.35 2.18
CA MET A 346 3.20 -24.55 0.80
C MET A 346 3.16 -26.05 0.39
N LYS A 347 3.47 -26.97 1.32
CA LYS A 347 3.47 -28.43 1.16
C LYS A 347 4.48 -28.96 0.13
N PHE A 348 5.48 -28.17 -0.26
CA PHE A 348 6.49 -28.63 -1.20
C PHE A 348 7.43 -29.65 -0.55
N SER A 349 7.52 -30.85 -1.13
CA SER A 349 8.55 -31.85 -0.77
C SER A 349 9.85 -31.60 -1.53
N SER A 350 9.79 -30.96 -2.69
CA SER A 350 10.97 -30.56 -3.45
C SER A 350 10.78 -29.21 -4.15
N VAL A 351 11.87 -28.45 -4.30
CA VAL A 351 11.81 -27.09 -4.87
C VAL A 351 12.98 -26.72 -5.76
N VAL A 352 12.73 -25.82 -6.72
CA VAL A 352 13.76 -24.95 -7.31
C VAL A 352 13.63 -23.55 -6.74
N LEU A 353 14.72 -23.00 -6.23
CA LEU A 353 14.77 -21.65 -5.66
C LEU A 353 15.26 -20.64 -6.71
N VAL A 354 14.50 -19.56 -6.95
CA VAL A 354 14.83 -18.50 -7.91
C VAL A 354 15.05 -17.19 -7.14
N GLY A 355 16.30 -16.85 -6.86
CA GLY A 355 16.66 -15.69 -6.05
C GLY A 355 17.20 -14.53 -6.87
N HIS A 356 16.64 -13.34 -6.66
CA HIS A 356 17.14 -12.08 -7.22
C HIS A 356 17.97 -11.31 -6.18
N ASP A 357 19.13 -10.80 -6.59
CA ASP A 357 20.06 -10.02 -5.75
C ASP A 357 20.33 -10.70 -4.38
N ASP A 358 20.02 -10.07 -3.24
CA ASP A 358 20.20 -10.68 -1.91
C ASP A 358 19.25 -11.86 -1.64
N GLY A 359 18.14 -11.97 -2.38
CA GLY A 359 17.30 -13.17 -2.44
C GLY A 359 18.04 -14.38 -3.03
N GLY A 360 19.04 -14.16 -3.88
CA GLY A 360 19.95 -15.20 -4.37
C GLY A 360 20.89 -15.73 -3.27
N LEU A 361 21.45 -14.83 -2.47
CA LEU A 361 22.21 -15.21 -1.28
C LEU A 361 21.34 -16.01 -0.28
N LEU A 362 20.08 -15.63 -0.13
CA LEU A 362 19.13 -16.36 0.70
C LEU A 362 18.91 -17.80 0.21
N ALA A 363 18.70 -17.99 -1.10
CA ALA A 363 18.56 -19.31 -1.71
C ALA A 363 19.80 -20.20 -1.51
N LEU A 364 20.99 -19.64 -1.69
CA LEU A 364 22.26 -20.37 -1.48
C LEU A 364 22.46 -20.76 0.00
N LYS A 365 22.12 -19.87 0.94
CA LYS A 365 22.14 -20.20 2.37
C LYS A 365 21.10 -21.25 2.76
N ALA A 366 19.94 -21.31 2.08
CA ALA A 366 18.95 -22.36 2.33
C ALA A 366 19.50 -23.76 2.01
N VAL A 367 20.22 -23.91 0.89
CA VAL A 367 20.94 -25.17 0.57
C VAL A 367 21.97 -25.50 1.65
N GLN A 368 22.83 -24.54 2.01
CA GLN A 368 23.83 -24.74 3.06
C GLN A 368 23.19 -25.18 4.38
N LYS A 369 22.09 -24.53 4.78
CA LYS A 369 21.39 -24.84 6.03
C LYS A 369 20.83 -26.26 6.02
N LEU A 370 20.14 -26.67 4.96
CA LEU A 370 19.59 -28.02 4.82
C LEU A 370 20.69 -29.10 4.86
N GLN A 371 21.81 -28.90 4.16
CA GLN A 371 22.93 -29.86 4.17
C GLN A 371 23.66 -29.92 5.51
N SER A 372 23.71 -28.83 6.26
CA SER A 372 24.36 -28.77 7.58
C SER A 372 23.44 -29.21 8.74
N SER A 373 22.15 -29.43 8.48
CA SER A 373 21.16 -29.74 9.51
C SER A 373 21.32 -31.16 10.03
N ILE A 374 21.44 -31.31 11.34
CA ILE A 374 21.46 -32.61 12.03
C ILE A 374 20.09 -33.31 11.91
N ASN A 375 19.00 -32.53 11.86
CA ASN A 375 17.66 -33.05 11.67
C ASN A 375 17.26 -32.87 10.19
N PRO A 376 16.95 -33.95 9.44
CA PRO A 376 16.51 -33.82 8.06
C PRO A 376 15.14 -33.14 8.02
N VAL A 377 15.10 -31.99 7.34
CA VAL A 377 13.84 -31.35 6.96
C VAL A 377 13.31 -32.07 5.71
N ASN A 378 12.02 -32.35 5.65
CA ASN A 378 11.38 -33.01 4.50
C ASN A 378 11.19 -32.05 3.31
N LEU A 379 12.31 -31.52 2.79
CA LEU A 379 12.35 -30.57 1.69
C LEU A 379 13.67 -30.75 0.91
N GLU A 380 13.58 -31.12 -0.37
CA GLU A 380 14.74 -31.28 -1.25
C GLU A 380 14.89 -30.09 -2.21
N ILE A 381 16.02 -29.37 -2.17
CA ILE A 381 16.31 -28.33 -3.17
C ILE A 381 16.94 -28.98 -4.40
N LYS A 382 16.19 -29.07 -5.50
CA LYS A 382 16.59 -29.70 -6.76
C LYS A 382 17.51 -28.84 -7.63
N GLY A 383 17.52 -27.52 -7.40
CA GLY A 383 18.37 -26.58 -8.13
C GLY A 383 18.16 -25.13 -7.69
N VAL A 384 19.09 -24.26 -8.07
CA VAL A 384 19.07 -22.83 -7.71
C VAL A 384 19.25 -21.96 -8.96
N ILE A 385 18.46 -20.90 -9.08
CA ILE A 385 18.57 -19.89 -10.12
C ILE A 385 18.92 -18.54 -9.47
N LEU A 386 20.02 -17.93 -9.92
CA LEU A 386 20.59 -16.71 -9.37
C LEU A 386 20.44 -15.57 -10.39
N LEU A 387 19.59 -14.57 -10.10
CA LEU A 387 19.40 -13.40 -10.95
C LEU A 387 20.18 -12.20 -10.40
N ASN A 388 21.18 -11.72 -11.14
CA ASN A 388 22.00 -10.53 -10.82
C ASN A 388 22.58 -10.57 -9.39
N VAL A 389 23.09 -11.73 -8.97
CA VAL A 389 23.55 -12.00 -7.59
C VAL A 389 25.04 -11.68 -7.42
N SER A 390 25.40 -11.11 -6.26
CA SER A 390 26.79 -10.94 -5.82
C SER A 390 26.94 -11.25 -4.33
N LEU A 391 27.92 -12.08 -3.99
CA LEU A 391 28.22 -12.49 -2.60
C LEU A 391 29.04 -11.45 -1.82
N SER A 392 29.42 -10.33 -2.46
CA SER A 392 30.30 -9.31 -1.88
C SER A 392 29.78 -7.88 -2.10
N ARG A 393 28.50 -7.72 -2.45
CA ARG A 393 27.87 -6.41 -2.66
C ARG A 393 27.44 -5.78 -1.34
N GLU A 394 27.87 -4.55 -1.08
CA GLU A 394 27.22 -3.71 -0.07
C GLU A 394 25.88 -3.18 -0.61
N LEU A 395 24.76 -3.63 -0.03
CA LEU A 395 23.44 -3.06 -0.32
C LEU A 395 23.30 -1.62 0.20
N VAL A 396 23.98 -1.31 1.31
CA VAL A 396 24.04 0.02 1.93
C VAL A 396 25.52 0.36 2.14
N PRO A 397 26.03 1.49 1.60
CA PRO A 397 27.42 1.88 1.75
C PRO A 397 27.89 1.92 3.21
N ALA A 398 29.10 1.46 3.48
CA ALA A 398 29.66 1.34 4.83
C ALA A 398 29.50 2.60 5.71
N PHE A 399 29.71 3.81 5.16
CA PHE A 399 29.54 5.07 5.90
C PHE A 399 28.08 5.32 6.32
N ALA A 400 27.11 4.98 5.45
CA ALA A 400 25.69 5.09 5.76
C ALA A 400 25.28 4.06 6.83
N ARG A 401 25.84 2.85 6.79
CA ARG A 401 25.66 1.83 7.84
C ARG A 401 26.20 2.30 9.21
N ILE A 402 27.31 3.03 9.25
CA ILE A 402 27.82 3.66 10.48
C ILE A 402 26.83 4.72 10.99
N LEU A 403 26.36 5.62 10.12
CA LEU A 403 25.38 6.65 10.48
C LEU A 403 24.06 6.04 11.02
N LEU A 404 23.58 4.96 10.42
CA LEU A 404 22.39 4.22 10.89
C LEU A 404 22.56 3.61 12.29
N ARG A 405 23.79 3.31 12.73
CA ARG A 405 24.04 2.83 14.11
C ARG A 405 24.04 3.94 15.16
N THR A 406 24.11 5.22 14.75
CA THR A 406 24.10 6.37 15.67
C THR A 406 22.69 6.77 16.13
N SER A 407 22.62 7.61 17.16
CA SER A 407 21.36 8.23 17.62
C SER A 407 20.73 9.18 16.59
N LEU A 408 21.51 9.69 15.62
CA LEU A 408 20.99 10.46 14.47
C LEU A 408 20.20 9.57 13.51
N GLY A 409 20.69 8.33 13.27
CA GLY A 409 20.00 7.33 12.45
C GLY A 409 18.63 6.90 13.00
N LYS A 410 18.40 7.05 14.32
CA LYS A 410 17.11 6.76 14.98
C LYS A 410 16.10 7.91 14.91
N LYS A 411 16.55 9.16 14.72
CA LYS A 411 15.68 10.36 14.74
C LYS A 411 15.12 10.66 13.34
N HIS A 412 14.01 11.41 13.32
CA HIS A 412 13.16 11.63 12.13
C HIS A 412 13.83 12.31 10.91
N LEU A 413 15.12 12.65 10.95
CA LEU A 413 15.83 13.32 9.85
C LEU A 413 16.12 12.38 8.68
N VAL A 414 16.42 11.10 8.95
CA VAL A 414 16.86 10.13 7.94
C VAL A 414 15.65 9.49 7.22
N ARG A 415 14.50 9.42 7.89
CA ARG A 415 13.26 8.77 7.39
C ARG A 415 12.74 9.35 6.04
N PRO A 416 12.69 10.69 5.82
CA PRO A 416 12.22 11.26 4.55
C PRO A 416 13.25 11.13 3.40
N LEU A 417 14.55 11.19 3.74
CA LEU A 417 15.64 11.09 2.78
C LEU A 417 15.72 9.67 2.20
N LEU A 418 15.72 8.63 3.05
CA LEU A 418 15.70 7.23 2.59
C LEU A 418 14.50 6.93 1.68
N ARG A 419 13.32 7.44 2.01
CA ARG A 419 12.12 7.29 1.17
C ARG A 419 12.30 7.90 -0.22
N THR A 420 13.02 9.02 -0.32
CA THR A 420 13.23 9.72 -1.60
C THR A 420 14.33 9.02 -2.43
N GLU A 421 15.45 8.69 -1.81
CA GLU A 421 16.60 8.03 -2.45
C GLU A 421 16.27 6.62 -2.97
N VAL A 422 15.64 5.77 -2.15
CA VAL A 422 15.21 4.42 -2.56
C VAL A 422 14.22 4.51 -3.73
N THR A 423 13.28 5.46 -3.68
CA THR A 423 12.24 5.61 -4.71
C THR A 423 12.77 6.15 -6.04
N GLN A 424 13.67 7.14 -6.01
CA GLN A 424 14.09 7.88 -7.21
C GLN A 424 15.43 7.42 -7.76
N VAL A 425 16.43 7.16 -6.91
CA VAL A 425 17.82 6.95 -7.34
C VAL A 425 18.14 5.46 -7.50
N VAL A 426 17.86 4.65 -6.46
CA VAL A 426 18.12 3.20 -6.51
C VAL A 426 17.26 2.55 -7.59
N ASN A 427 15.96 2.86 -7.63
CA ASN A 427 15.10 2.37 -8.70
C ASN A 427 15.59 2.84 -10.08
N ARG A 428 15.77 4.14 -10.36
CA ARG A 428 16.21 4.55 -11.73
C ARG A 428 17.53 3.91 -12.19
N ARG A 429 18.45 3.57 -11.27
CA ARG A 429 19.72 2.89 -11.59
C ARG A 429 19.60 1.37 -11.78
N ALA A 430 18.50 0.76 -11.34
CA ALA A 430 18.27 -0.67 -11.48
C ALA A 430 17.72 -1.08 -12.86
N TRP A 431 17.21 -0.13 -13.65
CA TRP A 431 16.75 -0.35 -15.02
C TRP A 431 17.81 0.08 -16.02
N TYR A 432 18.02 -0.70 -17.06
CA TYR A 432 18.73 -0.26 -18.26
C TYR A 432 17.84 0.65 -19.11
N ASP A 433 16.61 0.21 -19.37
CA ASP A 433 15.62 0.99 -20.11
C ASP A 433 14.70 1.75 -19.15
N ALA A 434 15.08 3.01 -18.89
CA ALA A 434 14.33 3.91 -18.03
C ALA A 434 12.89 4.21 -18.52
N THR A 435 12.55 3.92 -19.79
CA THR A 435 11.17 4.11 -20.30
C THR A 435 10.21 3.05 -19.74
N LYS A 436 10.72 1.85 -19.40
CA LYS A 436 9.95 0.77 -18.76
C LYS A 436 9.59 1.08 -17.30
N LEU A 437 10.23 2.05 -16.65
CA LEU A 437 9.89 2.53 -15.32
C LEU A 437 8.72 3.53 -15.39
N THR A 438 7.54 3.05 -15.78
CA THR A 438 6.33 3.87 -15.90
C THR A 438 5.86 4.40 -14.54
N ALA A 439 5.00 5.42 -14.55
CA ALA A 439 4.41 5.96 -13.33
C ALA A 439 3.63 4.89 -12.52
N GLU A 440 3.04 3.91 -13.19
CA GLU A 440 2.37 2.77 -12.57
C GLU A 440 3.37 1.80 -11.92
N VAL A 441 4.41 1.36 -12.63
CA VAL A 441 5.47 0.51 -12.05
C VAL A 441 6.09 1.19 -10.84
N LEU A 442 6.43 2.48 -10.96
CA LEU A 442 6.95 3.27 -9.85
C LEU A 442 5.94 3.41 -8.69
N SER A 443 4.63 3.34 -8.95
CA SER A 443 3.60 3.34 -7.90
C SER A 443 3.59 2.04 -7.09
N LEU A 444 3.87 0.89 -7.73
CA LEU A 444 4.01 -0.41 -7.06
C LEU A 444 5.21 -0.39 -6.09
N TYR A 445 6.39 0.04 -6.57
CA TYR A 445 7.58 0.21 -5.70
C TYR A 445 7.36 1.25 -4.58
N LYS A 446 6.50 2.24 -4.78
CA LYS A 446 6.13 3.23 -3.74
C LYS A 446 5.13 2.70 -2.71
N ALA A 447 4.30 1.71 -3.03
CA ALA A 447 3.22 1.26 -2.15
C ALA A 447 3.73 0.68 -0.81
N PRO A 448 4.72 -0.25 -0.78
CA PRO A 448 5.31 -0.76 0.47
C PRO A 448 5.84 0.33 1.41
N LEU A 449 6.33 1.45 0.84
CA LEU A 449 6.89 2.58 1.62
C LEU A 449 5.82 3.36 2.40
N HIS A 450 4.53 3.04 2.21
CA HIS A 450 3.40 3.61 2.96
C HIS A 450 2.92 2.70 4.09
N VAL A 451 3.43 1.47 4.22
CA VAL A 451 3.07 0.55 5.31
C VAL A 451 3.67 1.06 6.63
N GLU A 452 2.92 0.93 7.71
CA GLU A 452 3.38 1.35 9.04
C GLU A 452 4.64 0.57 9.45
N GLY A 453 5.63 1.27 10.01
CA GLY A 453 6.91 0.69 10.41
C GLY A 453 7.90 0.43 9.26
N TRP A 454 7.58 0.78 8.00
CA TRP A 454 8.51 0.59 6.87
C TRP A 454 9.88 1.24 7.10
N ASP A 455 9.91 2.44 7.67
CA ASP A 455 11.12 3.21 7.95
C ASP A 455 11.95 2.62 9.09
N GLU A 456 11.30 2.05 10.10
CA GLU A 456 11.95 1.31 11.19
C GLU A 456 12.49 -0.05 10.70
N ALA A 457 11.73 -0.78 9.87
CA ALA A 457 12.19 -2.00 9.23
C ALA A 457 13.38 -1.74 8.28
N LEU A 458 13.33 -0.71 7.44
CA LEU A 458 14.45 -0.33 6.58
C LEU A 458 15.68 0.07 7.39
N HIS A 459 15.52 0.73 8.54
CA HIS A 459 16.62 1.06 9.44
C HIS A 459 17.27 -0.21 10.02
N GLU A 460 16.50 -1.21 10.45
CA GLU A 460 17.04 -2.50 10.91
C GLU A 460 17.76 -3.25 9.78
N ILE A 461 17.13 -3.40 8.62
CA ILE A 461 17.73 -4.03 7.43
C ILE A 461 19.03 -3.31 7.04
N GLY A 462 19.03 -1.97 7.03
CA GLY A 462 20.20 -1.17 6.72
C GLY A 462 21.37 -1.37 7.71
N LYS A 463 21.10 -1.56 9.00
CA LYS A 463 22.13 -1.91 10.00
C LYS A 463 22.68 -3.33 9.84
N LEU A 464 21.83 -4.27 9.40
CA LEU A 464 22.15 -5.69 9.18
C LEU A 464 22.74 -5.98 7.80
N SER A 465 22.71 -5.03 6.86
CA SER A 465 23.27 -5.14 5.50
C SER A 465 24.72 -5.64 5.39
N TYR A 466 25.50 -5.64 6.47
CA TYR A 466 26.83 -6.29 6.48
C TYR A 466 26.73 -7.82 6.31
N GLU A 467 25.63 -8.45 6.72
CA GLU A 467 25.42 -9.90 6.60
C GLU A 467 25.30 -10.36 5.13
N THR A 468 25.02 -9.42 4.21
CA THR A 468 24.98 -9.67 2.76
C THR A 468 26.37 -9.64 2.09
N VAL A 469 27.39 -9.14 2.79
CA VAL A 469 28.79 -9.15 2.33
C VAL A 469 29.49 -10.33 2.99
N LEU A 470 29.63 -11.44 2.28
CA LEU A 470 30.28 -12.62 2.82
C LEU A 470 31.81 -12.43 2.85
N PRO A 471 32.48 -12.78 3.96
CA PRO A 471 33.94 -12.92 3.97
C PRO A 471 34.35 -14.08 3.04
N PRO A 472 35.58 -14.10 2.49
CA PRO A 472 36.00 -15.10 1.51
C PRO A 472 35.78 -16.56 1.94
N HIS A 473 36.00 -16.86 3.23
CA HIS A 473 35.75 -18.19 3.79
C HIS A 473 34.25 -18.55 3.82
N GLY A 474 33.39 -17.61 4.22
CA GLY A 474 31.94 -17.81 4.23
C GLY A 474 31.36 -18.01 2.82
N ALA A 475 31.88 -17.26 1.84
CA ALA A 475 31.54 -17.47 0.43
C ALA A 475 31.99 -18.86 -0.06
N ALA A 476 33.20 -19.31 0.27
CA ALA A 476 33.69 -20.63 -0.11
C ALA A 476 32.84 -21.78 0.49
N LEU A 477 32.41 -21.66 1.75
CA LEU A 477 31.53 -22.65 2.38
C LEU A 477 30.15 -22.74 1.70
N ILE A 478 29.59 -21.62 1.25
CA ILE A 478 28.31 -21.59 0.53
C ILE A 478 28.46 -22.15 -0.90
N LEU A 479 29.55 -21.83 -1.59
CA LEU A 479 29.84 -22.38 -2.92
C LEU A 479 30.04 -23.91 -2.87
N LYS A 480 30.71 -24.41 -1.84
CA LYS A 480 30.85 -25.86 -1.60
C LYS A 480 29.51 -26.55 -1.32
N ALA A 481 28.59 -25.88 -0.62
CA ALA A 481 27.26 -26.45 -0.36
C ALA A 481 26.46 -26.69 -1.65
N VAL A 482 26.58 -25.82 -2.66
CA VAL A 482 25.87 -25.98 -3.94
C VAL A 482 26.65 -26.76 -5.00
N GLU A 483 27.78 -27.37 -4.65
CA GLU A 483 28.69 -28.05 -5.59
C GLU A 483 28.00 -29.16 -6.42
N THR A 484 27.10 -29.92 -5.80
CA THR A 484 26.36 -31.02 -6.45
C THR A 484 25.07 -30.57 -7.14
N LEU A 485 24.54 -29.38 -6.84
CA LEU A 485 23.26 -28.92 -7.35
C LEU A 485 23.40 -28.22 -8.71
N PRO A 486 22.46 -28.42 -9.65
CA PRO A 486 22.35 -27.57 -10.83
C PRO A 486 22.14 -26.11 -10.43
N VAL A 487 22.99 -25.20 -10.93
CA VAL A 487 22.86 -23.75 -10.72
C VAL A 487 22.77 -23.00 -12.06
N LEU A 488 21.71 -22.21 -12.25
CA LEU A 488 21.59 -21.28 -13.37
C LEU A 488 21.88 -19.85 -12.91
N VAL A 489 22.90 -19.23 -13.48
CA VAL A 489 23.28 -17.84 -13.19
C VAL A 489 22.82 -16.95 -14.35
N ILE A 490 21.97 -15.97 -14.08
CA ILE A 490 21.45 -15.03 -15.07
C ILE A 490 21.85 -13.60 -14.67
N ALA A 491 22.35 -12.83 -15.62
CA ALA A 491 22.66 -11.41 -15.43
C ALA A 491 22.06 -10.56 -16.55
N GLY A 492 21.66 -9.33 -16.22
CA GLY A 492 21.60 -8.26 -17.22
C GLY A 492 23.01 -7.84 -17.60
N ALA A 493 23.30 -7.72 -18.90
CA ALA A 493 24.64 -7.38 -19.37
C ALA A 493 25.00 -5.91 -19.04
N GLU A 494 23.99 -5.05 -18.94
CA GLU A 494 24.09 -3.62 -18.68
C GLU A 494 23.69 -3.23 -17.24
N ASP A 495 23.76 -4.19 -16.30
CA ASP A 495 23.53 -3.96 -14.87
C ASP A 495 24.61 -3.08 -14.23
N VAL A 496 24.20 -1.89 -13.80
CA VAL A 496 25.05 -0.87 -13.13
C VAL A 496 25.23 -1.16 -11.62
N LEU A 497 24.34 -1.95 -11.01
CA LEU A 497 24.35 -2.26 -9.57
C LEU A 497 25.15 -3.53 -9.26
N VAL A 498 25.07 -4.54 -10.14
CA VAL A 498 25.89 -5.76 -10.08
C VAL A 498 26.58 -5.96 -11.43
N PRO A 499 27.81 -5.44 -11.61
CA PRO A 499 28.52 -5.53 -12.88
C PRO A 499 28.66 -6.96 -13.38
N LEU A 500 28.44 -7.17 -14.69
CA LEU A 500 28.48 -8.49 -15.33
C LEU A 500 29.73 -9.31 -14.96
N LYS A 501 30.91 -8.65 -14.88
CA LYS A 501 32.18 -9.28 -14.48
C LYS A 501 32.14 -9.90 -13.07
N SER A 502 31.42 -9.30 -12.13
CA SER A 502 31.23 -9.87 -10.78
C SER A 502 30.38 -11.13 -10.83
N VAL A 503 29.35 -11.17 -11.68
CA VAL A 503 28.51 -12.36 -11.87
C VAL A 503 29.27 -13.47 -12.60
N GLN A 504 30.09 -13.12 -13.60
CA GLN A 504 31.00 -14.05 -14.27
C GLN A 504 31.99 -14.69 -13.28
N THR A 505 32.59 -13.89 -12.38
CA THR A 505 33.47 -14.40 -11.32
C THR A 505 32.75 -15.28 -10.29
N LEU A 506 31.45 -15.08 -10.07
CA LEU A 506 30.63 -15.97 -9.24
C LEU A 506 30.36 -17.29 -9.96
N ALA A 507 29.91 -17.23 -11.22
CA ALA A 507 29.64 -18.41 -12.05
C ALA A 507 30.90 -19.28 -12.23
N SER A 508 32.08 -18.67 -12.45
CA SER A 508 33.34 -19.42 -12.60
C SER A 508 33.80 -20.18 -11.34
N LYS A 509 33.14 -19.99 -10.20
CA LYS A 509 33.41 -20.69 -8.93
C LYS A 509 32.34 -21.73 -8.58
N LEU A 510 31.29 -21.86 -9.39
CA LEU A 510 30.20 -22.81 -9.20
C LEU A 510 30.40 -23.98 -10.16
N VAL A 511 30.65 -25.18 -9.63
CA VAL A 511 31.03 -26.38 -10.39
C VAL A 511 29.95 -26.80 -11.39
N ASN A 512 28.74 -27.08 -10.89
CA ASN A 512 27.60 -27.49 -11.72
C ASN A 512 26.75 -26.27 -12.14
N SER A 513 27.37 -25.31 -12.83
CA SER A 513 26.69 -24.07 -13.24
C SER A 513 26.67 -23.75 -14.73
N ARG A 514 25.61 -23.06 -15.14
CA ARG A 514 25.50 -22.42 -16.46
C ARG A 514 25.25 -20.92 -16.27
N MET A 515 25.94 -20.09 -17.04
CA MET A 515 25.68 -18.65 -17.09
C MET A 515 24.91 -18.24 -18.35
N VAL A 516 23.98 -17.29 -18.21
CA VAL A 516 23.29 -16.59 -19.29
C VAL A 516 23.37 -15.08 -19.04
N ALA A 517 23.81 -14.32 -20.03
CA ALA A 517 23.74 -12.86 -20.02
C ALA A 517 22.62 -12.39 -20.96
N ILE A 518 21.74 -11.52 -20.47
CA ILE A 518 20.65 -10.91 -21.24
C ILE A 518 21.11 -9.50 -21.61
N SER A 519 21.30 -9.22 -22.89
CA SER A 519 21.62 -7.87 -23.37
C SER A 519 20.36 -6.99 -23.46
N GLY A 520 20.54 -5.68 -23.34
CA GLY A 520 19.47 -4.70 -23.22
C GLY A 520 18.73 -4.80 -21.87
N CYS A 521 19.43 -5.22 -20.81
CA CYS A 521 18.84 -5.53 -19.50
C CYS A 521 19.72 -5.07 -18.34
N GLY A 522 19.13 -4.38 -17.37
CA GLY A 522 19.79 -3.96 -16.14
C GLY A 522 19.65 -4.97 -15.01
N HIS A 523 19.46 -4.45 -13.80
CA HIS A 523 19.42 -5.21 -12.56
C HIS A 523 18.14 -6.05 -12.37
N LEU A 524 17.09 -5.80 -13.15
CA LEU A 524 15.77 -6.41 -12.95
C LEU A 524 15.27 -7.17 -14.20
N PRO A 525 15.87 -8.33 -14.59
CA PRO A 525 15.42 -9.09 -15.76
C PRO A 525 13.95 -9.52 -15.74
N HIS A 526 13.39 -9.76 -14.54
CA HIS A 526 11.99 -10.13 -14.35
C HIS A 526 11.02 -8.96 -14.62
N GLU A 527 11.50 -7.71 -14.55
CA GLU A 527 10.75 -6.51 -14.92
C GLU A 527 11.02 -6.07 -16.37
N GLU A 528 12.29 -6.04 -16.77
CA GLU A 528 12.73 -5.44 -18.04
C GLU A 528 12.66 -6.37 -19.23
N CYS A 529 13.04 -7.64 -19.04
CA CYS A 529 13.22 -8.64 -20.09
C CYS A 529 12.57 -9.99 -19.75
N PRO A 530 11.27 -10.01 -19.32
CA PRO A 530 10.62 -11.21 -18.81
C PRO A 530 10.61 -12.37 -19.81
N LYS A 531 10.42 -12.11 -21.11
CA LYS A 531 10.45 -13.14 -22.17
C LYS A 531 11.82 -13.82 -22.28
N ALA A 532 12.91 -13.04 -22.23
CA ALA A 532 14.27 -13.58 -22.28
C ALA A 532 14.63 -14.33 -20.99
N LEU A 533 14.14 -13.85 -19.85
CA LEU A 533 14.30 -14.53 -18.56
C LEU A 533 13.60 -15.90 -18.56
N LEU A 534 12.34 -15.97 -19.00
CA LEU A 534 11.57 -17.21 -19.12
C LEU A 534 12.24 -18.20 -20.09
N ALA A 535 12.70 -17.73 -21.24
CA ALA A 535 13.43 -18.54 -22.21
C ALA A 535 14.75 -19.16 -21.66
N ALA A 536 15.36 -18.54 -20.64
CA ALA A 536 16.51 -19.09 -19.93
C ALA A 536 16.12 -20.03 -18.78
N ILE A 537 15.07 -19.68 -18.02
CA ILE A 537 14.62 -20.42 -16.83
C ILE A 537 13.91 -21.73 -17.20
N SER A 538 12.90 -21.69 -18.08
CA SER A 538 12.02 -22.84 -18.33
C SER A 538 12.80 -24.10 -18.78
N PRO A 539 13.74 -24.03 -19.75
CA PRO A 539 14.53 -25.21 -20.16
C PRO A 539 15.46 -25.75 -19.08
N PHE A 540 15.87 -24.94 -18.10
CA PHE A 540 16.63 -25.40 -16.94
C PHE A 540 15.73 -26.16 -15.98
N ILE A 541 14.55 -25.60 -15.65
CA ILE A 541 13.60 -26.26 -14.75
C ILE A 541 13.11 -27.59 -15.34
N SER A 542 12.80 -27.66 -16.63
CA SER A 542 12.44 -28.92 -17.29
C SER A 542 13.53 -29.99 -17.16
N ARG A 543 14.82 -29.63 -17.23
CA ARG A 543 15.94 -30.57 -17.03
C ARG A 543 16.13 -30.99 -15.57
N VAL A 544 15.75 -30.13 -14.62
CA VAL A 544 15.81 -30.44 -13.19
C VAL A 544 14.66 -31.37 -12.77
N LEU A 545 13.51 -31.26 -13.44
CA LEU A 545 12.36 -32.16 -13.30
C LEU A 545 12.60 -33.53 -13.96
N LEU A 546 13.10 -33.53 -15.18
CA LEU A 546 13.50 -34.73 -15.91
C LEU A 546 14.83 -35.26 -15.35
N LYS A 547 14.77 -36.06 -14.28
CA LYS A 547 15.94 -36.82 -13.80
C LYS A 547 16.64 -37.50 -14.99
N PRO A 548 17.98 -37.47 -15.07
CA PRO A 548 18.68 -38.55 -15.75
C PRO A 548 18.47 -39.82 -14.90
N GLU A 549 17.67 -40.76 -15.41
CA GLU A 549 17.80 -42.16 -15.00
C GLU A 549 19.13 -42.66 -15.55
N LEU A 550 20.09 -42.93 -14.66
CA LEU A 550 21.34 -43.68 -14.89
C LEU A 550 22.01 -43.99 -13.54
#